data_AF-A0A1V5EC55-F1
#
_entry.id   AF-A0A1V5EC55-F1
#
_cell.length_a   1.000
_cell.length_b   1.000
_cell.length_c   1.000
_cell.angle_alpha   90.00
_cell.angle_beta   90.00
_cell.angle_gamma   90.00
#
_symmetry.space_group_name_H-M   'P 1'
#
loop_
_entity.id
_entity.type
_entity.pdbx_description
1 polymer ?
#
loop_
_entity_poly.entity_id
_entity_poly.type
_entity_poly.pdbx_seq_one_letter_code
_entity_poly.pdbx_strand_id
1 'polypeptide(L)'
;MKMFEMRRTAQRLLDYLQGFRTREDAYALAEREEKRPEDRGKAGEADFGKVLSNRDAFKDLNIGCIMDRVFEAVPRGLEKSKMNDRQFLENLFRYPVNDPGEIAERQEAIAELQGNEDLWTQVLAVKTSLDDCLYDERFSSSVYGLKSLQDAGNLVAFVSSIRRMQLPASVRLKRVRDLGARFDADEGFRDTERFIRELYIPYELGETIDGNTGFLRSITGVESRREFFNGNRLILEVTERLLVEEAFRHFINDEARAVELLATMESKFGSWHRELFGFKLSGFDLDKWGKSERRKYLDLMEYWLSLVNEAVYSRIPRLEVGDLAQELGFFLGAAALQREWAKGGIPVVNPTLVDKRERRAAILGSFNPSLITTLGGNRVVPNDILSDRDHNIFVITGPNNGGKTTYIRQVGQMYWLAHLGMGVPADRAELSLVDSLFTSFNAEDNTAEGTGLYLTELKRISQFTRPEPGQPRMTPYSVIFFDEFANGTDHQESVRRTRTILEHLSRKGVTAYFTTHKHEIADIVARGDLAGAVNLAAEVRHRNGGIETTYRIVRDAREMSYGHLQAEAMGITPESLQALLVEEVSQGLYPREDTRLGRMEETRKAGERGGS
;
A
#
# COMPACT_ATOMS: atom_id res chain seq x y z
N MET A 1 -66.95 -11.17 -19.72
CA MET A 1 -65.90 -10.37 -20.38
C MET A 1 -64.54 -10.46 -19.66
N LYS A 2 -64.44 -10.23 -18.34
CA LYS A 2 -63.15 -10.28 -17.60
C LYS A 2 -62.42 -11.64 -17.57
N MET A 3 -63.13 -12.78 -17.54
CA MET A 3 -62.48 -14.11 -17.61
C MET A 3 -61.93 -14.47 -19.00
N PHE A 4 -62.51 -13.91 -20.06
CA PHE A 4 -62.09 -14.18 -21.44
C PHE A 4 -60.81 -13.39 -21.78
N GLU A 5 -60.66 -12.17 -21.24
CA GLU A 5 -59.43 -11.39 -21.33
C GLU A 5 -58.30 -11.98 -20.48
N MET A 6 -58.56 -12.47 -19.26
CA MET A 6 -57.54 -13.18 -18.46
C MET A 6 -57.00 -14.43 -19.15
N ARG A 7 -57.88 -15.25 -19.78
CA ARG A 7 -57.43 -16.41 -20.56
C ARG A 7 -56.63 -16.01 -21.79
N ARG A 8 -56.97 -14.89 -22.45
CA ARG A 8 -56.23 -14.38 -23.62
C ARG A 8 -54.86 -13.81 -23.25
N THR A 9 -54.74 -13.20 -22.06
CA THR A 9 -53.46 -12.71 -21.51
C THR A 9 -52.59 -13.86 -21.02
N ALA A 10 -53.18 -14.86 -20.36
CA ALA A 10 -52.46 -16.08 -19.95
C ALA A 10 -52.00 -16.91 -21.14
N GLN A 11 -52.82 -17.01 -22.21
CA GLN A 11 -52.44 -17.69 -23.45
C GLN A 11 -51.33 -16.93 -24.19
N ARG A 12 -51.36 -15.58 -24.22
CA ARG A 12 -50.27 -14.76 -24.78
C ARG A 12 -48.97 -14.92 -23.99
N LEU A 13 -49.03 -15.05 -22.66
CA LEU A 13 -47.87 -15.35 -21.82
C LEU A 13 -47.36 -16.77 -22.05
N LEU A 14 -48.24 -17.76 -22.24
CA LEU A 14 -47.83 -19.12 -22.60
C LEU A 14 -47.21 -19.19 -24.00
N ASP A 15 -47.78 -18.50 -24.99
CA ASP A 15 -47.26 -18.44 -26.36
C ASP A 15 -45.92 -17.68 -26.41
N TYR A 16 -45.73 -16.67 -25.55
CA TYR A 16 -44.46 -15.96 -25.35
C TYR A 16 -43.38 -16.86 -24.70
N LEU A 17 -43.78 -17.73 -23.76
CA LEU A 17 -42.90 -18.67 -23.08
C LEU A 17 -42.60 -19.93 -23.92
N GLN A 18 -43.45 -20.29 -24.88
CA GLN A 18 -43.26 -21.42 -25.79
C GLN A 18 -42.30 -21.12 -26.96
N GLY A 19 -41.87 -19.86 -27.12
CA GLY A 19 -40.85 -19.43 -28.10
C GLY A 19 -39.40 -19.74 -27.69
N PHE A 20 -39.15 -20.14 -26.43
CA PHE A 20 -37.81 -20.48 -25.96
C PHE A 20 -37.66 -22.01 -25.89
N ARG A 21 -37.26 -22.60 -27.02
CA ARG A 21 -36.68 -23.94 -27.03
C ARG A 21 -35.15 -23.83 -26.98
N THR A 22 -34.61 -24.63 -26.07
CA THR A 22 -33.21 -25.01 -25.80
C THR A 22 -32.33 -24.04 -25.01
N ARG A 23 -31.58 -24.68 -24.11
CA ARG A 23 -30.73 -24.17 -23.03
C ARG A 23 -29.37 -23.67 -23.56
N GLU A 24 -29.25 -23.48 -24.88
CA GLU A 24 -27.99 -23.21 -25.60
C GLU A 24 -27.89 -21.75 -26.09
N ASP A 25 -28.98 -21.00 -26.19
CA ASP A 25 -28.93 -19.57 -26.55
C ASP A 25 -28.73 -18.62 -25.35
N ALA A 26 -28.91 -19.11 -24.10
CA ALA A 26 -28.64 -18.33 -22.90
C ALA A 26 -27.13 -18.11 -22.65
N TYR A 27 -26.27 -18.98 -23.18
CA TYR A 27 -24.82 -18.78 -23.16
C TYR A 27 -24.33 -17.88 -24.31
N ALA A 28 -25.06 -17.81 -25.42
CA ALA A 28 -24.72 -16.93 -26.55
C ALA A 28 -25.05 -15.44 -26.32
N LEU A 29 -25.89 -15.13 -25.31
CA LEU A 29 -26.14 -13.76 -24.84
C LEU A 29 -25.20 -13.33 -23.70
N ALA A 30 -24.72 -14.27 -22.89
CA ALA A 30 -23.66 -14.01 -21.90
C ALA A 30 -22.30 -13.72 -22.56
N GLU A 31 -22.02 -14.29 -23.75
CA GLU A 31 -20.80 -14.00 -24.52
C GLU A 31 -20.89 -12.71 -25.38
N ARG A 32 -22.03 -12.00 -25.38
CA ARG A 32 -22.19 -10.76 -26.18
C ARG A 32 -22.27 -9.46 -25.37
N GLU A 33 -22.27 -9.52 -24.04
CA GLU A 33 -22.11 -8.33 -23.18
C GLU A 33 -20.81 -8.32 -22.34
N GLU A 34 -19.93 -9.31 -22.50
CA GLU A 34 -18.52 -9.19 -22.10
C GLU A 34 -17.63 -8.92 -23.33
N LYS A 35 -17.84 -7.77 -23.99
CA LYS A 35 -16.69 -7.12 -24.62
C LYS A 35 -15.87 -6.47 -23.51
N ARG A 36 -14.96 -7.25 -22.94
CA ARG A 36 -13.73 -6.71 -22.35
C ARG A 36 -13.20 -5.60 -23.26
N PRO A 37 -12.76 -4.45 -22.74
CA PRO A 37 -12.06 -3.47 -23.54
C PRO A 37 -10.63 -3.98 -23.82
N GLU A 38 -10.52 -5.01 -24.66
CA GLU A 38 -9.31 -5.32 -25.41
C GLU A 38 -9.52 -4.81 -26.84
N ASP A 39 -8.50 -4.12 -27.37
CA ASP A 39 -8.48 -3.34 -28.60
C ASP A 39 -9.16 -1.95 -28.58
N ARG A 40 -8.69 -1.10 -27.66
CA ARG A 40 -8.24 0.24 -28.10
C ARG A 40 -6.79 0.15 -28.57
N GLY A 41 -6.60 -0.26 -29.82
CA GLY A 41 -5.45 0.17 -30.60
C GLY A 41 -5.54 1.69 -30.80
N LYS A 42 -5.05 2.45 -29.82
CA LYS A 42 -4.65 3.85 -30.00
C LYS A 42 -3.28 4.02 -29.37
N ALA A 43 -2.32 4.38 -30.21
CA ALA A 43 -1.03 4.88 -29.81
C ALA A 43 -1.17 5.96 -28.71
N GLY A 44 -0.46 5.78 -27.60
CA GLY A 44 0.03 6.85 -26.73
C GLY A 44 -1.00 7.85 -26.18
N GLU A 45 -1.96 7.40 -25.37
CA GLU A 45 -2.42 8.25 -24.26
C GLU A 45 -1.44 7.99 -23.10
N ALA A 46 -0.54 8.95 -22.86
CA ALA A 46 0.27 8.92 -21.65
C ALA A 46 -0.67 8.89 -20.44
N ASP A 47 -0.37 8.07 -19.42
CA ASP A 47 -1.14 8.03 -18.17
C ASP A 47 -0.91 9.35 -17.41
N PHE A 48 -1.61 10.42 -17.84
CA PHE A 48 -1.35 11.82 -17.46
C PHE A 48 -1.58 12.13 -15.98
N GLY A 49 -2.14 11.19 -15.20
CA GLY A 49 -2.48 11.35 -13.78
C GLY A 49 -1.45 10.82 -12.79
N LYS A 50 -0.37 10.17 -13.24
CA LYS A 50 0.63 9.53 -12.36
C LYS A 50 2.04 10.03 -12.59
N VAL A 51 2.89 9.90 -11.57
CA VAL A 51 4.33 9.98 -11.71
C VAL A 51 4.83 8.67 -12.28
N LEU A 52 5.53 8.75 -13.42
CA LEU A 52 6.08 7.58 -14.08
C LEU A 52 7.49 7.27 -13.55
N SER A 53 7.90 6.02 -13.60
CA SER A 53 9.29 5.66 -13.29
C SER A 53 9.73 4.48 -14.16
N ASN A 54 11.04 4.28 -14.27
CA ASN A 54 11.51 2.97 -14.72
C ASN A 54 11.25 1.91 -13.62
N ARG A 55 11.23 0.64 -14.03
CA ARG A 55 10.87 -0.51 -13.18
C ARG A 55 11.66 -0.58 -11.87
N ASP A 56 12.92 -0.17 -11.92
CA ASP A 56 13.87 -0.33 -10.82
C ASP A 56 13.80 0.81 -9.79
N ALA A 57 13.26 1.99 -10.14
CA ALA A 57 13.28 3.17 -9.28
C ALA A 57 12.68 2.94 -7.88
N PHE A 58 11.59 2.18 -7.80
CA PHE A 58 10.95 1.82 -6.54
C PHE A 58 11.90 1.06 -5.59
N LYS A 59 12.69 0.14 -6.15
CA LYS A 59 13.68 -0.67 -5.43
C LYS A 59 14.94 0.17 -5.13
N ASP A 60 15.45 0.85 -6.14
CA ASP A 60 16.69 1.64 -6.08
C ASP A 60 16.60 2.75 -5.03
N LEU A 61 15.44 3.42 -4.95
CA LEU A 61 15.13 4.44 -3.96
C LEU A 61 14.64 3.87 -2.63
N ASN A 62 14.61 2.55 -2.45
CA ASN A 62 14.19 1.87 -1.22
C ASN A 62 12.81 2.32 -0.70
N ILE A 63 11.85 2.54 -1.60
CA ILE A 63 10.49 2.98 -1.24
C ILE A 63 9.71 1.88 -0.51
N GLY A 64 9.99 0.61 -0.85
CA GLY A 64 9.34 -0.55 -0.24
C GLY A 64 9.44 -0.57 1.29
N CYS A 65 10.59 -0.21 1.85
CA CYS A 65 10.79 -0.12 3.29
C CYS A 65 9.81 0.86 3.98
N ILE A 66 9.48 1.98 3.33
CA ILE A 66 8.54 2.97 3.86
C ILE A 66 7.11 2.44 3.75
N MET A 67 6.77 1.83 2.61
CA MET A 67 5.46 1.21 2.38
C MET A 67 5.17 0.09 3.40
N ASP A 68 6.16 -0.76 3.66
CA ASP A 68 6.06 -1.84 4.65
C ASP A 68 5.75 -1.26 6.04
N ARG A 69 6.43 -0.16 6.41
CA ARG A 69 6.18 0.49 7.71
C ARG A 69 4.79 1.13 7.80
N VAL A 70 4.31 1.76 6.72
CA VAL A 70 2.94 2.29 6.65
C VAL A 70 1.91 1.16 6.78
N PHE A 71 2.17 0.01 6.16
CA PHE A 71 1.33 -1.17 6.29
C PHE A 71 1.31 -1.69 7.73
N GLU A 72 2.47 -1.90 8.34
CA GLU A 72 2.60 -2.43 9.71
C GLU A 72 1.97 -1.54 10.79
N ALA A 73 1.92 -0.22 10.57
CA ALA A 73 1.40 0.73 11.53
C ALA A 73 -0.12 0.63 11.78
N VAL A 74 -0.85 -0.15 10.97
CA VAL A 74 -2.30 -0.34 11.12
C VAL A 74 -2.61 -1.79 11.50
N PRO A 75 -3.26 -2.03 12.67
CA PRO A 75 -3.64 -3.37 13.07
C PRO A 75 -4.76 -3.91 12.18
N ARG A 76 -4.69 -5.22 11.87
CA ARG A 76 -5.68 -5.92 11.02
C ARG A 76 -5.99 -7.28 11.58
N GLY A 77 -7.27 -7.53 11.88
CA GLY A 77 -7.75 -8.81 12.40
C GLY A 77 -7.86 -9.89 11.32
N LEU A 78 -8.32 -9.51 10.12
CA LEU A 78 -8.67 -10.44 9.03
C LEU A 78 -7.55 -10.59 8.00
N GLU A 79 -7.24 -11.83 7.59
CA GLU A 79 -6.23 -12.11 6.55
C GLU A 79 -6.56 -11.48 5.20
N LYS A 80 -7.84 -11.50 4.79
CA LYS A 80 -8.31 -10.87 3.55
C LYS A 80 -8.07 -9.36 3.55
N SER A 81 -8.36 -8.68 4.67
CA SER A 81 -8.08 -7.24 4.83
C SER A 81 -6.57 -6.96 4.70
N LYS A 82 -5.70 -7.82 5.26
CA LYS A 82 -4.25 -7.72 5.07
C LYS A 82 -3.85 -7.81 3.60
N MET A 83 -4.39 -8.77 2.84
CA MET A 83 -4.08 -8.92 1.41
C MET A 83 -4.55 -7.72 0.58
N ASN A 84 -5.79 -7.27 0.78
CA ASN A 84 -6.37 -6.16 0.02
C ASN A 84 -5.63 -4.85 0.29
N ASP A 85 -5.36 -4.54 1.56
CA ASP A 85 -4.59 -3.35 1.94
C ASP A 85 -3.16 -3.42 1.38
N ARG A 86 -2.53 -4.60 1.39
CA ARG A 86 -1.20 -4.78 0.80
C ARG A 86 -1.20 -4.50 -0.69
N GLN A 87 -2.14 -5.08 -1.43
CA GLN A 87 -2.27 -4.87 -2.87
C GLN A 87 -2.56 -3.40 -3.21
N PHE A 88 -3.43 -2.76 -2.43
CA PHE A 88 -3.73 -1.34 -2.59
C PHE A 88 -2.49 -0.47 -2.34
N LEU A 89 -1.78 -0.68 -1.24
CA LEU A 89 -0.56 0.08 -0.94
C LEU A 89 0.51 -0.15 -1.99
N GLU A 90 0.71 -1.38 -2.47
CA GLU A 90 1.66 -1.66 -3.55
C GLU A 90 1.31 -0.90 -4.82
N ASN A 91 0.03 -0.84 -5.19
CA ASN A 91 -0.41 -0.05 -6.34
C ASN A 91 -0.20 1.46 -6.12
N LEU A 92 -0.64 1.98 -4.96
CA LEU A 92 -0.53 3.39 -4.61
C LEU A 92 0.94 3.86 -4.59
N PHE A 93 1.82 3.09 -3.93
CA PHE A 93 3.24 3.40 -3.79
C PHE A 93 4.02 3.21 -5.08
N ARG A 94 3.64 2.28 -5.97
CA ARG A 94 4.27 2.13 -7.29
C ARG A 94 3.86 3.19 -8.28
N TYR A 95 2.66 3.74 -8.12
CA TYR A 95 2.09 4.72 -9.05
C TYR A 95 1.58 5.97 -8.31
N PRO A 96 2.48 6.79 -7.73
CA PRO A 96 2.10 8.05 -7.08
C PRO A 96 1.33 8.96 -8.04
N VAL A 97 0.45 9.79 -7.51
CA VAL A 97 -0.40 10.67 -8.32
C VAL A 97 0.32 11.96 -8.67
N ASN A 98 -0.10 12.60 -9.76
CA ASN A 98 0.43 13.89 -10.20
C ASN A 98 -0.62 15.00 -10.15
N ASP A 99 -1.79 14.74 -9.56
CA ASP A 99 -2.84 15.73 -9.36
C ASP A 99 -2.63 16.49 -8.04
N PRO A 100 -2.34 17.80 -8.07
CA PRO A 100 -2.10 18.56 -6.84
C PRO A 100 -3.31 18.67 -5.92
N GLY A 101 -4.54 18.58 -6.44
CA GLY A 101 -5.76 18.58 -5.62
C GLY A 101 -5.89 17.29 -4.80
N GLU A 102 -5.69 16.15 -5.43
CA GLU A 102 -5.68 14.85 -4.77
C GLU A 102 -4.55 14.75 -3.74
N ILE A 103 -3.35 15.25 -4.06
CA ILE A 103 -2.24 15.30 -3.12
C ILE A 103 -2.58 16.16 -1.91
N ALA A 104 -3.16 17.36 -2.11
CA ALA A 104 -3.55 18.24 -1.02
C ALA A 104 -4.64 17.61 -0.13
N GLU A 105 -5.66 16.98 -0.72
CA GLU A 105 -6.70 16.27 0.04
C GLU A 105 -6.11 15.14 0.92
N ARG A 106 -5.09 14.42 0.43
CA ARG A 106 -4.37 13.40 1.21
C ARG A 106 -3.54 14.01 2.33
N GLN A 107 -2.80 15.08 2.03
CA GLN A 107 -1.99 15.82 3.02
C GLN A 107 -2.85 16.34 4.18
N GLU A 108 -4.03 16.88 3.87
CA GLU A 108 -4.99 17.35 4.89
C GLU A 108 -5.47 16.20 5.79
N ALA A 109 -5.91 15.08 5.21
CA ALA A 109 -6.39 13.93 5.96
C ALA A 109 -5.29 13.32 6.86
N ILE A 110 -4.09 13.15 6.31
CA ILE A 110 -2.96 12.58 7.04
C ILE A 110 -2.51 13.51 8.17
N ALA A 111 -2.39 14.81 7.92
CA ALA A 111 -1.98 15.78 8.95
C ALA A 111 -3.02 15.94 10.06
N GLU A 112 -4.31 15.94 9.71
CA GLU A 112 -5.40 15.97 10.69
C GLU A 112 -5.33 14.74 11.61
N LEU A 113 -5.17 13.55 11.03
CA LEU A 113 -4.99 12.33 11.80
C LEU A 113 -3.71 12.41 12.62
N GLN A 114 -2.58 12.80 12.05
CA GLN A 114 -1.30 12.93 12.77
C GLN A 114 -1.43 13.79 14.04
N GLY A 115 -2.14 14.92 13.95
CA GLY A 115 -2.33 15.87 15.05
C GLY A 115 -3.42 15.50 16.06
N ASN A 116 -4.32 14.56 15.74
CA ASN A 116 -5.45 14.18 16.60
C ASN A 116 -5.51 12.67 16.84
N GLU A 117 -5.03 12.23 18.02
CA GLU A 117 -4.99 10.81 18.40
C GLU A 117 -6.39 10.21 18.64
N ASP A 118 -7.32 11.00 19.17
CA ASP A 118 -8.71 10.56 19.37
C ASP A 118 -9.40 10.31 18.02
N LEU A 119 -9.26 11.24 17.07
CA LEU A 119 -9.80 11.07 15.73
C LEU A 119 -9.16 9.89 15.01
N TRP A 120 -7.84 9.68 15.16
CA TRP A 120 -7.17 8.51 14.60
C TRP A 120 -7.75 7.21 15.14
N THR A 121 -8.01 7.13 16.44
CA THR A 121 -8.63 5.96 17.07
C THR A 121 -10.06 5.73 16.55
N GLN A 122 -10.82 6.80 16.37
CA GLN A 122 -12.19 6.74 15.82
C GLN A 122 -12.19 6.29 14.36
N VAL A 123 -11.28 6.81 13.53
CA VAL A 123 -11.14 6.41 12.12
C VAL A 123 -10.63 4.98 12.00
N LEU A 124 -9.75 4.54 12.90
CA LEU A 124 -9.37 3.12 12.97
C LEU A 124 -10.59 2.24 13.26
N ALA A 125 -11.44 2.62 14.22
CA ALA A 125 -12.67 1.87 14.50
C ALA A 125 -13.62 1.82 13.29
N VAL A 126 -13.72 2.90 12.51
CA VAL A 126 -14.47 2.93 11.25
C VAL A 126 -13.88 1.96 10.23
N LYS A 127 -12.56 2.00 10.02
CA LYS A 127 -11.86 1.08 9.10
C LYS A 127 -12.05 -0.37 9.52
N THR A 128 -11.87 -0.70 10.79
CA THR A 128 -12.03 -2.06 11.32
C THR A 128 -13.45 -2.56 11.13
N SER A 129 -14.48 -1.77 11.48
CA SER A 129 -15.87 -2.18 11.24
C SER A 129 -16.19 -2.33 9.74
N LEU A 130 -15.55 -1.54 8.88
CA LEU A 130 -15.71 -1.70 7.43
C LEU A 130 -15.03 -2.97 6.91
N ASP A 131 -13.85 -3.33 7.43
CA ASP A 131 -13.21 -4.62 7.14
C ASP A 131 -14.14 -5.78 7.52
N ASP A 132 -14.82 -5.69 8.67
CA ASP A 132 -15.79 -6.68 9.13
C ASP A 132 -17.06 -6.71 8.25
N CYS A 133 -17.43 -5.63 7.57
CA CYS A 133 -18.49 -5.65 6.55
C CYS A 133 -18.04 -6.33 5.24
N LEU A 134 -16.75 -6.25 4.91
CA LEU A 134 -16.18 -6.71 3.63
C LEU A 134 -15.49 -8.08 3.73
N TYR A 135 -15.68 -8.81 4.83
CA TYR A 135 -14.99 -10.07 5.08
C TYR A 135 -15.35 -11.16 4.05
N ASP A 136 -16.61 -11.25 3.61
CA ASP A 136 -17.10 -12.25 2.65
C ASP A 136 -16.59 -11.97 1.23
N GLU A 137 -16.10 -13.00 0.53
CA GLU A 137 -15.50 -12.91 -0.82
C GLU A 137 -16.41 -12.28 -1.89
N ARG A 138 -17.73 -12.29 -1.68
CA ARG A 138 -18.70 -11.70 -2.61
C ARG A 138 -18.80 -10.18 -2.48
N PHE A 139 -18.25 -9.60 -1.40
CA PHE A 139 -18.21 -8.16 -1.16
C PHE A 139 -16.76 -7.70 -1.28
N SER A 140 -16.43 -7.09 -2.42
CA SER A 140 -15.10 -6.54 -2.69
C SER A 140 -15.07 -5.01 -2.71
N SER A 141 -16.18 -4.36 -3.10
CA SER A 141 -16.26 -2.89 -3.27
C SER A 141 -17.62 -2.29 -2.88
N SER A 142 -18.55 -3.13 -2.41
CA SER A 142 -19.91 -2.71 -2.07
C SER A 142 -20.46 -3.51 -0.90
N VAL A 143 -21.17 -2.83 -0.01
CA VAL A 143 -22.02 -3.45 1.00
C VAL A 143 -23.42 -3.58 0.40
N TYR A 144 -23.66 -4.70 -0.29
CA TYR A 144 -24.97 -5.06 -0.86
C TYR A 144 -25.16 -6.56 -0.72
N GLY A 145 -26.38 -7.03 -0.45
CA GLY A 145 -26.67 -8.47 -0.50
C GLY A 145 -26.17 -9.22 0.72
N LEU A 146 -26.25 -8.56 1.89
CA LEU A 146 -26.04 -9.18 3.21
C LEU A 146 -26.78 -10.52 3.28
N LYS A 147 -26.19 -11.52 3.94
CA LYS A 147 -26.68 -12.90 3.95
C LYS A 147 -26.90 -13.46 5.34
N SER A 148 -26.36 -12.80 6.35
CA SER A 148 -26.68 -13.05 7.76
C SER A 148 -27.16 -11.84 8.57
N LEU A 149 -27.75 -12.14 9.74
CA LEU A 149 -27.95 -11.16 10.81
C LEU A 149 -26.62 -10.57 11.31
N GLN A 150 -25.54 -11.35 11.27
CA GLN A 150 -24.19 -10.88 11.58
C GLN A 150 -23.75 -9.77 10.60
N ASP A 151 -23.99 -9.93 9.30
CA ASP A 151 -23.67 -8.91 8.30
C ASP A 151 -24.40 -7.59 8.59
N ALA A 152 -25.68 -7.68 8.97
CA ALA A 152 -26.48 -6.51 9.36
C ALA A 152 -25.96 -5.88 10.67
N GLY A 153 -25.54 -6.70 11.63
CA GLY A 153 -24.85 -6.26 12.85
C GLY A 153 -23.55 -5.52 12.55
N ASN A 154 -22.71 -6.04 11.65
CA ASN A 154 -21.46 -5.41 11.22
C ASN A 154 -21.74 -4.06 10.56
N LEU A 155 -22.76 -3.97 9.70
CA LEU A 155 -23.17 -2.71 9.08
C LEU A 155 -23.64 -1.67 10.12
N VAL A 156 -24.46 -2.08 11.09
CA VAL A 156 -24.90 -1.21 12.19
C VAL A 156 -23.71 -0.73 13.03
N ALA A 157 -22.73 -1.61 13.28
CA ALA A 157 -21.49 -1.27 13.98
C ALA A 157 -20.65 -0.25 13.19
N PHE A 158 -20.52 -0.43 11.88
CA PHE A 158 -19.83 0.49 10.98
C PHE A 158 -20.47 1.88 10.95
N VAL A 159 -21.79 1.98 10.80
CA VAL A 159 -22.48 3.29 10.85
C VAL A 159 -22.35 3.91 12.25
N SER A 160 -22.44 3.10 13.29
CA SER A 160 -22.24 3.56 14.68
C SER A 160 -20.84 4.09 14.93
N SER A 161 -19.79 3.49 14.36
CA SER A 161 -18.42 4.00 14.48
C SER A 161 -18.24 5.32 13.72
N ILE A 162 -18.86 5.47 12.53
CA ILE A 162 -18.89 6.75 11.83
C ILE A 162 -19.55 7.82 12.70
N ARG A 163 -20.70 7.52 13.34
CA ARG A 163 -21.42 8.47 14.21
C ARG A 163 -20.61 8.94 15.41
N ARG A 164 -19.68 8.12 15.91
CA ARG A 164 -18.77 8.47 17.02
C ARG A 164 -17.59 9.33 16.59
N MET A 165 -17.30 9.42 15.28
CA MET A 165 -16.25 10.32 14.80
C MET A 165 -16.57 11.77 15.18
N GLN A 166 -15.57 12.47 15.69
CA GLN A 166 -15.57 13.93 15.75
C GLN A 166 -15.71 14.50 14.33
N LEU A 167 -16.25 15.71 14.21
CA LEU A 167 -16.39 16.41 12.93
C LEU A 167 -15.00 16.67 12.33
N PRO A 168 -14.65 16.01 11.21
CA PRO A 168 -13.33 16.19 10.63
C PRO A 168 -13.26 17.50 9.85
N ALA A 169 -12.07 18.07 9.75
CA ALA A 169 -11.75 19.24 8.96
C ALA A 169 -11.44 18.89 7.50
N SER A 170 -10.72 17.80 7.26
CA SER A 170 -10.27 17.38 5.93
C SER A 170 -11.42 16.94 5.04
N VAL A 171 -11.31 17.24 3.73
CA VAL A 171 -12.35 16.91 2.74
C VAL A 171 -12.60 15.40 2.67
N ARG A 172 -11.54 14.58 2.68
CA ARG A 172 -11.63 13.12 2.57
C ARG A 172 -12.34 12.49 3.77
N LEU A 173 -12.02 12.92 5.00
CA LEU A 173 -12.69 12.38 6.20
C LEU A 173 -14.12 12.93 6.35
N LYS A 174 -14.42 14.14 5.86
CA LYS A 174 -15.81 14.63 5.77
C LYS A 174 -16.68 13.74 4.91
N ARG A 175 -16.17 13.24 3.78
CA ARG A 175 -16.91 12.27 2.93
C ARG A 175 -17.27 10.99 3.70
N VAL A 176 -16.42 10.55 4.63
CA VAL A 176 -16.72 9.41 5.53
C VAL A 176 -17.84 9.77 6.51
N ARG A 177 -17.84 10.99 7.04
CA ARG A 177 -18.93 11.45 7.91
C ARG A 177 -20.25 11.60 7.16
N ASP A 178 -20.22 12.12 5.94
CA ASP A 178 -21.39 12.26 5.06
C ASP A 178 -22.00 10.90 4.70
N LEU A 179 -21.17 9.85 4.60
CA LEU A 179 -21.62 8.49 4.42
C LEU A 179 -22.54 8.04 5.57
N GLY A 180 -22.18 8.35 6.82
CA GLY A 180 -23.03 8.07 7.98
C GLY A 180 -24.36 8.83 7.92
N ALA A 181 -24.34 10.10 7.51
CA ALA A 181 -25.56 10.89 7.37
C ALA A 181 -26.51 10.34 6.29
N ARG A 182 -25.96 9.75 5.22
CA ARG A 182 -26.76 9.06 4.19
C ARG A 182 -27.49 7.84 4.75
N PHE A 183 -26.83 7.06 5.61
CA PHE A 183 -27.49 5.95 6.31
C PHE A 183 -28.57 6.43 7.28
N ASP A 184 -28.30 7.52 8.01
CA ASP A 184 -29.26 8.10 8.95
C ASP A 184 -30.54 8.60 8.24
N ALA A 185 -30.41 9.06 6.99
CA ALA A 185 -31.54 9.49 6.18
C ALA A 185 -32.34 8.34 5.54
N ASP A 186 -31.75 7.14 5.44
CA ASP A 186 -32.38 5.98 4.81
C ASP A 186 -33.35 5.30 5.78
N GLU A 187 -34.62 5.20 5.38
CA GLU A 187 -35.67 4.59 6.21
C GLU A 187 -35.45 3.09 6.41
N GLY A 188 -35.03 2.38 5.36
CA GLY A 188 -34.79 0.95 5.43
C GLY A 188 -33.62 0.59 6.34
N PHE A 189 -32.55 1.39 6.33
CA PHE A 189 -31.45 1.24 7.29
C PHE A 189 -31.90 1.54 8.73
N ARG A 190 -32.67 2.61 8.97
CA ARG A 190 -33.15 2.94 10.34
C ARG A 190 -34.03 1.84 10.92
N ASP A 191 -34.90 1.25 10.11
CA ASP A 191 -35.71 0.09 10.50
C ASP A 191 -34.82 -1.10 10.85
N THR A 192 -33.85 -1.43 10.00
CA THR A 192 -32.90 -2.51 10.25
C THR A 192 -32.07 -2.25 11.51
N GLU A 193 -31.58 -1.03 11.72
CA GLU A 193 -30.82 -0.70 12.91
C GLU A 193 -31.67 -0.86 14.18
N ARG A 194 -32.92 -0.38 14.15
CA ARG A 194 -33.86 -0.57 15.25
C ARG A 194 -34.10 -2.04 15.52
N PHE A 195 -34.35 -2.81 14.47
CA PHE A 195 -34.55 -4.26 14.55
C PHE A 195 -33.35 -4.96 15.19
N ILE A 196 -32.13 -4.71 14.70
CA ILE A 196 -30.90 -5.31 15.23
C ILE A 196 -30.65 -4.91 16.70
N ARG A 197 -30.91 -3.66 17.08
CA ARG A 197 -30.75 -3.17 18.46
C ARG A 197 -31.77 -3.78 19.43
N GLU A 198 -33.03 -3.89 19.00
CA GLU A 198 -34.13 -4.41 19.82
C GLU A 198 -34.10 -5.95 19.91
N LEU A 199 -33.56 -6.64 18.90
CA LEU A 199 -33.35 -8.09 18.92
C LEU A 199 -32.36 -8.55 19.99
N TYR A 200 -31.42 -7.68 20.39
CA TYR A 200 -30.30 -7.98 21.29
C TYR A 200 -29.73 -9.39 21.09
N ILE A 201 -29.23 -9.68 19.88
CA ILE A 201 -28.38 -10.85 19.63
C ILE A 201 -26.95 -10.40 19.96
N PRO A 202 -26.32 -10.87 21.07
CA PRO A 202 -24.90 -10.61 21.32
C PRO A 202 -24.07 -11.05 20.11
N TYR A 203 -23.02 -10.31 19.75
CA TYR A 203 -22.16 -10.59 18.59
C TYR A 203 -21.70 -12.06 18.54
N GLU A 204 -21.31 -12.62 19.69
CA GLU A 204 -20.90 -14.03 19.86
C GLU A 204 -22.03 -15.02 19.49
N LEU A 205 -23.29 -14.63 19.67
CA LEU A 205 -24.45 -15.42 19.28
C LEU A 205 -24.80 -15.28 17.80
N GLY A 206 -24.49 -14.16 17.12
CA GLY A 206 -24.70 -13.99 15.68
C GLY A 206 -23.89 -15.01 14.88
N GLU A 207 -22.58 -15.12 15.17
CA GLU A 207 -21.73 -16.21 14.68
C GLU A 207 -22.24 -17.59 15.08
N THR A 208 -22.79 -17.75 16.28
CA THR A 208 -23.37 -19.03 16.73
C THR A 208 -24.67 -19.37 15.98
N ILE A 209 -25.46 -18.37 15.57
CA ILE A 209 -26.73 -18.50 14.83
C ILE A 209 -26.46 -18.79 13.35
N ASP A 210 -25.50 -18.10 12.74
CA ASP A 210 -25.09 -18.36 11.35
C ASP A 210 -24.25 -19.63 11.25
N GLY A 211 -23.37 -19.85 12.22
CA GLY A 211 -22.67 -21.11 12.46
C GLY A 211 -23.66 -22.25 12.69
N ASN A 212 -24.81 -22.00 13.32
CA ASN A 212 -25.92 -22.95 13.43
C ASN A 212 -26.40 -23.42 12.06
N THR A 213 -26.46 -22.67 10.97
CA THR A 213 -26.83 -23.30 9.67
C THR A 213 -25.86 -24.41 9.21
N GLY A 214 -24.58 -24.35 9.58
CA GLY A 214 -23.59 -25.43 9.39
C GLY A 214 -23.57 -26.46 10.54
N PHE A 215 -23.79 -26.01 11.77
CA PHE A 215 -23.80 -26.80 13.00
C PHE A 215 -25.11 -27.60 13.18
N LEU A 216 -26.24 -27.08 12.71
CA LEU A 216 -27.55 -27.75 12.56
C LEU A 216 -27.44 -28.91 11.57
N ARG A 217 -26.56 -28.80 10.55
CA ARG A 217 -26.18 -29.92 9.67
C ARG A 217 -25.19 -30.88 10.35
N SER A 218 -24.35 -30.42 11.27
CA SER A 218 -23.38 -31.22 12.02
C SER A 218 -23.89 -31.79 13.36
N ILE A 219 -25.19 -31.67 13.67
CA ILE A 219 -25.84 -32.18 14.90
C ILE A 219 -25.71 -33.72 15.11
N THR A 220 -25.03 -34.43 14.22
CA THR A 220 -24.51 -35.78 14.52
C THR A 220 -23.27 -35.78 15.43
N GLY A 221 -22.66 -34.63 15.75
CA GLY A 221 -21.54 -34.53 16.69
C GLY A 221 -21.32 -33.11 17.24
N VAL A 222 -21.76 -32.86 18.48
CA VAL A 222 -21.55 -31.59 19.20
C VAL A 222 -20.89 -31.87 20.55
N GLU A 223 -19.82 -31.13 20.87
CA GLU A 223 -18.97 -31.31 22.07
C GLU A 223 -19.41 -30.50 23.31
N SER A 224 -20.43 -29.62 23.23
CA SER A 224 -20.93 -28.83 24.37
C SER A 224 -22.46 -28.61 24.29
N ARG A 225 -23.23 -29.30 25.15
CA ARG A 225 -24.71 -29.17 25.21
C ARG A 225 -25.20 -27.79 25.68
N ARG A 226 -24.40 -27.05 26.46
CA ARG A 226 -24.83 -25.85 27.20
C ARG A 226 -24.97 -24.61 26.33
N GLU A 227 -24.04 -24.40 25.39
CA GLU A 227 -24.07 -23.27 24.46
C GLU A 227 -25.22 -23.41 23.44
N PHE A 228 -25.48 -24.64 22.99
CA PHE A 228 -26.64 -24.97 22.16
C PHE A 228 -27.96 -24.54 22.81
N PHE A 229 -28.13 -24.77 24.12
CA PHE A 229 -29.36 -24.40 24.82
C PHE A 229 -29.53 -22.89 25.00
N ASN A 230 -28.44 -22.15 25.23
CA ASN A 230 -28.50 -20.70 25.39
C ASN A 230 -28.83 -19.97 24.08
N GLY A 231 -28.25 -20.40 22.95
CA GLY A 231 -28.54 -19.83 21.63
C GLY A 231 -30.00 -20.05 21.21
N ASN A 232 -30.48 -21.28 21.33
CA ASN A 232 -31.85 -21.67 20.96
C ASN A 232 -32.94 -20.98 21.79
N ARG A 233 -32.69 -20.78 23.10
CA ARG A 233 -33.63 -20.03 23.95
C ARG A 233 -33.75 -18.58 23.51
N LEU A 234 -32.63 -17.92 23.20
CA LEU A 234 -32.63 -16.53 22.77
C LEU A 234 -33.36 -16.35 21.43
N ILE A 235 -33.15 -17.25 20.48
CA ILE A 235 -33.85 -17.23 19.18
C ILE A 235 -35.36 -17.40 19.37
N LEU A 236 -35.79 -18.27 20.29
CA LEU A 236 -37.21 -18.45 20.60
C LEU A 236 -37.84 -17.21 21.25
N GLU A 237 -37.15 -16.59 22.21
CA GLU A 237 -37.58 -15.32 22.84
C GLU A 237 -37.68 -14.20 21.80
N VAL A 238 -36.71 -14.10 20.89
CA VAL A 238 -36.73 -13.15 19.77
C VAL A 238 -37.88 -13.44 18.81
N THR A 239 -38.09 -14.70 18.44
CA THR A 239 -39.18 -15.11 17.54
C THR A 239 -40.55 -14.77 18.14
N GLU A 240 -40.74 -14.99 19.45
CA GLU A 240 -41.95 -14.61 20.18
C GLU A 240 -42.18 -13.09 20.09
N ARG A 241 -41.13 -12.29 20.31
CA ARG A 241 -41.20 -10.83 20.14
C ARG A 241 -41.59 -10.43 18.71
N LEU A 242 -41.01 -11.06 17.69
CA LEU A 242 -41.33 -10.77 16.28
C LEU A 242 -42.81 -11.02 15.93
N LEU A 243 -43.41 -12.06 16.51
CA LEU A 243 -44.79 -12.47 16.20
C LEU A 243 -45.84 -11.66 16.99
N VAL A 244 -45.49 -11.21 18.19
CA VAL A 244 -46.44 -10.63 19.16
C VAL A 244 -46.35 -9.11 19.22
N GLU A 245 -45.14 -8.53 19.14
CA GLU A 245 -44.95 -7.10 19.33
C GLU A 245 -45.21 -6.31 18.02
N GLU A 246 -46.02 -5.24 18.14
CA GLU A 246 -46.46 -4.40 17.02
C GLU A 246 -45.31 -3.72 16.27
N ALA A 247 -44.22 -3.41 16.99
CA ALA A 247 -42.99 -2.84 16.46
C ALA A 247 -42.31 -3.75 15.42
N PHE A 248 -42.44 -5.06 15.56
CA PHE A 248 -41.82 -6.05 14.69
C PHE A 248 -42.73 -6.56 13.57
N ARG A 249 -44.06 -6.42 13.70
CA ARG A 249 -45.01 -6.67 12.59
C ARG A 249 -44.74 -5.78 11.37
N HIS A 250 -44.36 -4.53 11.60
CA HIS A 250 -43.92 -3.59 10.56
C HIS A 250 -42.59 -3.97 9.90
N PHE A 251 -41.83 -4.91 10.46
CA PHE A 251 -40.58 -5.40 9.87
C PHE A 251 -40.83 -6.46 8.79
N ILE A 252 -41.91 -7.22 8.92
CA ILE A 252 -42.37 -8.15 7.89
C ILE A 252 -43.17 -7.40 6.80
N ASN A 253 -43.83 -6.27 7.14
CA ASN A 253 -44.53 -5.25 6.30
C ASN A 253 -45.19 -5.71 4.99
N ASP A 254 -45.57 -6.96 4.98
CA ASP A 254 -46.38 -7.59 3.99
C ASP A 254 -47.20 -8.57 4.82
N GLU A 255 -48.40 -8.13 5.22
CA GLU A 255 -49.36 -8.98 5.93
C GLU A 255 -49.55 -10.31 5.18
N ALA A 256 -49.44 -10.32 3.84
CA ALA A 256 -49.53 -11.54 3.06
C ALA A 256 -48.32 -12.45 3.30
N ARG A 257 -47.09 -11.92 3.43
CA ARG A 257 -45.91 -12.72 3.83
C ARG A 257 -45.95 -13.18 5.28
N ALA A 258 -46.45 -12.38 6.21
CA ALA A 258 -46.63 -12.82 7.59
C ALA A 258 -47.67 -13.95 7.69
N VAL A 259 -48.74 -13.85 6.90
CA VAL A 259 -49.77 -14.90 6.77
C VAL A 259 -49.22 -16.13 6.05
N GLU A 260 -48.43 -15.97 4.98
CA GLU A 260 -47.79 -17.08 4.26
C GLU A 260 -46.72 -17.78 5.11
N LEU A 261 -45.96 -17.01 5.92
CA LEU A 261 -45.03 -17.50 6.94
C LEU A 261 -45.77 -18.36 7.95
N LEU A 262 -46.83 -17.82 8.56
CA LEU A 262 -47.65 -18.55 9.54
C LEU A 262 -48.32 -19.77 8.93
N ALA A 263 -48.83 -19.67 7.70
CA ALA A 263 -49.42 -20.79 6.96
C ALA A 263 -48.38 -21.86 6.60
N THR A 264 -47.16 -21.47 6.25
CA THR A 264 -46.03 -22.39 5.97
C THR A 264 -45.56 -23.05 7.27
N MET A 265 -45.49 -22.30 8.37
CA MET A 265 -45.19 -22.84 9.70
C MET A 265 -46.29 -23.81 10.17
N GLU A 266 -47.55 -23.47 9.96
CA GLU A 266 -48.71 -24.31 10.28
C GLU A 266 -48.77 -25.56 9.40
N SER A 267 -48.43 -25.44 8.11
CA SER A 267 -48.34 -26.56 7.17
C SER A 267 -47.19 -27.51 7.50
N LYS A 268 -46.00 -26.97 7.79
CA LYS A 268 -44.80 -27.78 8.09
C LYS A 268 -44.79 -28.35 9.51
N PHE A 269 -45.35 -27.62 10.48
CA PHE A 269 -45.19 -27.94 11.91
C PHE A 269 -46.53 -28.17 12.64
N GLY A 270 -47.68 -27.98 12.01
CA GLY A 270 -48.99 -28.21 12.64
C GLY A 270 -49.27 -27.28 13.82
N SER A 271 -50.03 -27.72 14.83
CA SER A 271 -50.29 -26.96 16.07
C SER A 271 -49.06 -26.72 16.94
N TRP A 272 -47.94 -27.36 16.61
CA TRP A 272 -46.71 -27.40 17.41
C TRP A 272 -46.06 -26.02 17.54
N HIS A 273 -46.12 -25.18 16.50
CA HIS A 273 -45.63 -23.80 16.59
C HIS A 273 -46.46 -22.95 17.56
N ARG A 274 -47.78 -23.15 17.63
CA ARG A 274 -48.67 -22.44 18.57
C ARG A 274 -48.41 -22.85 20.02
N GLU A 275 -48.03 -24.10 20.26
CA GLU A 275 -47.59 -24.57 21.58
C GLU A 275 -46.22 -24.00 21.99
N LEU A 276 -45.30 -23.79 21.05
CA LEU A 276 -43.99 -23.18 21.28
C LEU A 276 -44.05 -21.67 21.57
N PHE A 277 -44.93 -20.92 20.88
CA PHE A 277 -45.07 -19.46 21.05
C PHE A 277 -46.13 -19.03 22.08
N GLY A 278 -46.89 -19.97 22.65
CA GLY A 278 -47.98 -19.68 23.60
C GLY A 278 -47.61 -19.76 25.09
N PHE A 279 -46.39 -20.20 25.44
CA PHE A 279 -45.97 -20.41 26.82
C PHE A 279 -44.80 -19.51 27.21
N LYS A 280 -44.79 -19.02 28.46
CA LYS A 280 -43.58 -18.52 29.10
C LYS A 280 -42.49 -19.59 28.97
N LEU A 281 -41.45 -19.31 28.17
CA LEU A 281 -40.32 -20.20 27.90
C LEU A 281 -39.60 -20.71 29.17
N SER A 282 -39.86 -20.10 30.33
CA SER A 282 -39.39 -20.53 31.65
C SER A 282 -39.83 -21.94 32.09
N GLY A 283 -40.76 -22.60 31.39
CA GLY A 283 -41.25 -23.95 31.72
C GLY A 283 -40.88 -25.05 30.71
N PHE A 284 -40.13 -24.73 29.66
CA PHE A 284 -39.84 -25.66 28.55
C PHE A 284 -38.56 -26.48 28.84
N ASP A 285 -38.68 -27.80 28.84
CA ASP A 285 -37.57 -28.74 29.08
C ASP A 285 -37.20 -29.50 27.79
N LEU A 286 -36.13 -29.07 27.15
CA LEU A 286 -35.63 -29.61 25.87
C LEU A 286 -34.98 -31.00 26.02
N ASP A 287 -34.69 -31.47 27.25
CA ASP A 287 -34.11 -32.80 27.48
C ASP A 287 -35.12 -33.93 27.20
N LYS A 288 -36.42 -33.60 27.13
CA LYS A 288 -37.50 -34.54 26.78
C LYS A 288 -37.66 -34.76 25.29
N TRP A 289 -36.92 -34.06 24.43
CA TRP A 289 -37.08 -34.13 22.97
C TRP A 289 -36.37 -35.35 22.36
N GLY A 290 -37.12 -36.14 21.59
CA GLY A 290 -36.58 -37.17 20.71
C GLY A 290 -35.90 -36.57 19.47
N LYS A 291 -35.38 -37.44 18.59
CA LYS A 291 -34.72 -37.01 17.33
C LYS A 291 -35.67 -36.27 16.38
N SER A 292 -36.95 -36.63 16.38
CA SER A 292 -37.97 -36.05 15.50
C SER A 292 -38.33 -34.61 15.91
N GLU A 293 -38.56 -34.37 17.19
CA GLU A 293 -38.86 -33.03 17.73
C GLU A 293 -37.68 -32.08 17.51
N ARG A 294 -36.45 -32.55 17.75
CA ARG A 294 -35.23 -31.78 17.46
C ARG A 294 -35.19 -31.39 15.99
N ARG A 295 -35.39 -32.34 15.05
CA ARG A 295 -35.33 -32.04 13.61
C ARG A 295 -36.38 -31.01 13.18
N LYS A 296 -37.62 -31.13 13.65
CA LYS A 296 -38.68 -30.16 13.36
C LYS A 296 -38.33 -28.77 13.88
N TYR A 297 -37.74 -28.69 15.06
CA TYR A 297 -37.25 -27.42 15.60
C TYR A 297 -36.14 -26.82 14.73
N LEU A 298 -35.17 -27.61 14.27
CA LEU A 298 -34.12 -27.10 13.37
C LEU A 298 -34.70 -26.56 12.06
N ASP A 299 -35.62 -27.30 11.43
CA ASP A 299 -36.24 -26.88 10.17
C ASP A 299 -37.08 -25.59 10.37
N LEU A 300 -37.69 -25.41 11.56
CA LEU A 300 -38.40 -24.18 11.94
C LEU A 300 -37.43 -23.00 12.08
N MET A 301 -36.29 -23.22 12.73
CA MET A 301 -35.26 -22.20 12.93
C MET A 301 -34.57 -21.81 11.62
N GLU A 302 -34.24 -22.76 10.75
CA GLU A 302 -33.69 -22.47 9.41
C GLU A 302 -34.67 -21.63 8.58
N TYR A 303 -35.96 -21.97 8.61
CA TYR A 303 -36.98 -21.21 7.89
C TYR A 303 -37.12 -19.80 8.47
N TRP A 304 -37.24 -19.67 9.79
CA TRP A 304 -37.35 -18.39 10.47
C TRP A 304 -36.13 -17.49 10.20
N LEU A 305 -34.91 -18.03 10.30
CA LEU A 305 -33.69 -17.30 9.98
C LEU A 305 -33.68 -16.84 8.53
N SER A 306 -34.10 -17.68 7.58
CA SER A 306 -34.19 -17.29 6.16
C SER A 306 -35.10 -16.09 5.92
N LEU A 307 -36.20 -15.99 6.67
CA LEU A 307 -37.18 -14.92 6.53
C LEU A 307 -36.75 -13.62 7.20
N VAL A 308 -36.17 -13.72 8.39
CA VAL A 308 -35.56 -12.57 9.06
C VAL A 308 -34.45 -11.99 8.19
N ASN A 309 -33.59 -12.87 7.69
CA ASN A 309 -32.53 -12.52 6.75
C ASN A 309 -33.11 -11.80 5.51
N GLU A 310 -34.09 -12.39 4.82
CA GLU A 310 -34.72 -11.77 3.66
C GLU A 310 -35.36 -10.40 3.96
N ALA A 311 -36.06 -10.27 5.10
CA ALA A 311 -36.69 -9.03 5.52
C ALA A 311 -35.67 -7.91 5.78
N VAL A 312 -34.59 -8.22 6.51
CA VAL A 312 -33.48 -7.30 6.76
C VAL A 312 -32.83 -6.87 5.45
N TYR A 313 -32.56 -7.80 4.53
CA TYR A 313 -31.80 -7.51 3.30
C TYR A 313 -32.57 -6.73 2.26
N SER A 314 -33.88 -6.93 2.18
CA SER A 314 -34.72 -6.21 1.22
C SER A 314 -34.73 -4.70 1.46
N ARG A 315 -34.33 -4.24 2.67
CA ARG A 315 -34.39 -2.84 3.10
C ARG A 315 -33.06 -2.12 3.17
N ILE A 316 -31.93 -2.84 3.11
CA ILE A 316 -30.62 -2.20 3.27
C ILE A 316 -30.23 -1.53 1.95
N PRO A 317 -29.85 -0.25 1.97
CA PRO A 317 -29.46 0.46 0.76
C PRO A 317 -28.20 -0.17 0.16
N ARG A 318 -28.15 -0.25 -1.17
CA ARG A 318 -26.91 -0.60 -1.88
C ARG A 318 -25.89 0.49 -1.61
N LEU A 319 -24.77 0.11 -0.99
CA LEU A 319 -23.68 1.04 -0.78
C LEU A 319 -22.43 0.61 -1.52
N GLU A 320 -21.96 1.45 -2.43
CA GLU A 320 -20.62 1.37 -2.99
C GLU A 320 -19.64 2.08 -2.05
N VAL A 321 -18.68 1.33 -1.51
CA VAL A 321 -17.62 1.83 -0.63
C VAL A 321 -16.27 1.88 -1.35
N GLY A 322 -16.14 1.24 -2.51
CA GLY A 322 -14.91 1.20 -3.29
C GLY A 322 -13.73 0.74 -2.44
N ASP A 323 -12.62 1.49 -2.54
CA ASP A 323 -11.39 1.25 -1.78
C ASP A 323 -11.34 2.02 -0.44
N LEU A 324 -12.48 2.45 0.12
CA LEU A 324 -12.51 3.31 1.30
C LEU A 324 -11.75 2.70 2.49
N ALA A 325 -11.90 1.40 2.75
CA ALA A 325 -11.17 0.72 3.83
C ALA A 325 -9.65 0.81 3.64
N GLN A 326 -9.19 0.64 2.39
CA GLN A 326 -7.79 0.70 2.02
C GLN A 326 -7.25 2.14 2.06
N GLU A 327 -8.03 3.13 1.59
CA GLU A 327 -7.69 4.56 1.69
C GLU A 327 -7.52 4.98 3.15
N LEU A 328 -8.47 4.61 4.02
CA LEU A 328 -8.37 4.86 5.46
C LEU A 328 -7.15 4.15 6.07
N GLY A 329 -6.87 2.92 5.66
CA GLY A 329 -5.67 2.18 6.05
C GLY A 329 -4.38 2.94 5.69
N PHE A 330 -4.30 3.50 4.48
CA PHE A 330 -3.17 4.33 4.08
C PHE A 330 -3.05 5.60 4.94
N PHE A 331 -4.14 6.35 5.15
CA PHE A 331 -4.08 7.58 5.94
C PHE A 331 -3.68 7.33 7.40
N LEU A 332 -4.24 6.30 8.02
CA LEU A 332 -3.91 5.89 9.39
C LEU A 332 -2.43 5.48 9.50
N GLY A 333 -1.94 4.67 8.57
CA GLY A 333 -0.57 4.19 8.55
C GLY A 333 0.45 5.31 8.29
N ALA A 334 0.17 6.19 7.33
CA ALA A 334 1.01 7.34 7.04
C ALA A 334 1.08 8.31 8.22
N ALA A 335 -0.06 8.61 8.86
CA ALA A 335 -0.12 9.45 10.05
C ALA A 335 0.65 8.84 11.23
N ALA A 336 0.51 7.52 11.45
CA ALA A 336 1.23 6.81 12.50
C ALA A 336 2.75 6.83 12.29
N LEU A 337 3.22 6.59 11.07
CA LEU A 337 4.64 6.68 10.73
C LEU A 337 5.21 8.10 10.92
N GLN A 338 4.46 9.13 10.50
CA GLN A 338 4.89 10.53 10.69
C GLN A 338 4.93 10.92 12.17
N ARG A 339 4.02 10.40 13.01
CA ARG A 339 4.10 10.56 14.46
C ARG A 339 5.31 9.84 15.05
N GLU A 340 5.66 8.65 14.54
CA GLU A 340 6.86 7.92 14.98
C GLU A 340 8.12 8.75 14.72
N TRP A 341 8.26 9.33 13.53
CA TRP A 341 9.36 10.25 13.22
C TRP A 341 9.37 11.48 14.13
N ALA A 342 8.21 12.12 14.33
CA ALA A 342 8.09 13.30 15.20
C ALA A 342 8.44 13.00 16.66
N LYS A 343 8.01 11.85 17.21
CA LYS A 343 8.41 11.37 18.54
C LYS A 343 9.92 11.15 18.65
N GLY A 344 10.56 10.78 17.55
CA GLY A 344 12.01 10.69 17.42
C GLY A 344 12.76 12.02 17.31
N GLY A 345 12.07 13.16 17.46
CA GLY A 345 12.66 14.50 17.35
C GLY A 345 12.91 14.97 15.91
N ILE A 346 12.31 14.29 14.92
CA ILE A 346 12.47 14.62 13.50
C ILE A 346 11.30 15.54 13.09
N PRO A 347 11.57 16.73 12.55
CA PRO A 347 10.52 17.60 12.03
C PRO A 347 9.85 16.93 10.82
N VAL A 348 8.52 16.98 10.78
CA VAL A 348 7.72 16.46 9.65
C VAL A 348 6.84 17.59 9.13
N VAL A 349 6.92 17.87 7.83
CA VAL A 349 6.18 18.95 7.19
C VAL A 349 5.47 18.46 5.95
N ASN A 350 4.27 18.99 5.70
CA ASN A 350 3.61 18.79 4.40
C ASN A 350 4.35 19.61 3.34
N PRO A 351 4.89 18.98 2.28
CA PRO A 351 5.61 19.72 1.26
C PRO A 351 4.66 20.62 0.47
N THR A 352 5.07 21.86 0.24
CA THR A 352 4.38 22.78 -0.66
C THR A 352 4.69 22.39 -2.10
N LEU A 353 3.67 22.03 -2.87
CA LEU A 353 3.81 21.66 -4.27
C LEU A 353 3.57 22.85 -5.20
N VAL A 354 4.52 23.09 -6.10
CA VAL A 354 4.43 24.14 -7.12
C VAL A 354 4.36 23.53 -8.52
N ASP A 355 3.99 24.35 -9.51
CA ASP A 355 3.88 23.89 -10.90
C ASP A 355 5.20 23.26 -11.38
N LYS A 356 5.09 22.17 -12.15
CA LYS A 356 6.25 21.45 -12.69
C LYS A 356 7.21 22.32 -13.50
N ARG A 357 6.72 23.41 -14.10
CA ARG A 357 7.53 24.37 -14.86
C ARG A 357 8.51 25.09 -13.97
N GLU A 358 8.22 25.29 -12.68
CA GLU A 358 9.15 25.93 -11.74
C GLU A 358 10.48 25.17 -11.65
N ARG A 359 10.46 23.83 -11.78
CA ARG A 359 11.66 22.95 -11.74
C ARG A 359 12.56 23.28 -10.55
N ARG A 360 11.96 23.31 -9.36
CA ARG A 360 12.60 23.70 -8.12
C ARG A 360 12.44 22.63 -7.04
N ALA A 361 13.47 22.46 -6.23
CA ALA A 361 13.40 21.83 -4.92
C ALA A 361 14.05 22.77 -3.89
N ALA A 362 13.35 23.03 -2.80
CA ALA A 362 13.88 23.72 -1.64
C ALA A 362 13.43 22.97 -0.39
N ILE A 363 14.22 21.97 -0.02
CA ILE A 363 14.01 21.17 1.18
C ILE A 363 15.17 21.39 2.14
N LEU A 364 14.89 21.88 3.34
CA LEU A 364 15.89 22.25 4.33
C LEU A 364 15.85 21.26 5.50
N GLY A 365 17.02 20.88 6.00
CA GLY A 365 17.17 19.99 7.15
C GLY A 365 16.52 18.62 6.93
N SER A 366 16.56 18.11 5.70
CA SER A 366 15.85 16.86 5.40
C SER A 366 16.61 15.62 5.85
N PHE A 367 15.88 14.62 6.31
CA PHE A 367 16.41 13.30 6.67
C PHE A 367 16.03 12.28 5.61
N ASN A 368 16.82 11.22 5.44
CA ASN A 368 16.46 10.09 4.57
C ASN A 368 15.30 9.29 5.18
N PRO A 369 14.07 9.30 4.60
CA PRO A 369 12.91 8.62 5.17
C PRO A 369 13.11 7.12 5.48
N SER A 370 13.74 6.37 4.57
CA SER A 370 13.97 4.94 4.80
C SER A 370 14.98 4.69 5.94
N LEU A 371 16.02 5.52 6.04
CA LEU A 371 17.08 5.35 7.02
C LEU A 371 16.61 5.70 8.44
N ILE A 372 15.83 6.77 8.60
CA ILE A 372 15.26 7.14 9.91
C ILE A 372 14.25 6.10 10.39
N THR A 373 13.54 5.45 9.46
CA THR A 373 12.59 4.38 9.78
C THR A 373 13.31 3.13 10.32
N THR A 374 14.50 2.81 9.78
CA THR A 374 15.26 1.63 10.20
C THR A 374 16.20 1.88 11.38
N LEU A 375 16.86 3.04 11.46
CA LEU A 375 17.92 3.32 12.44
C LEU A 375 17.50 4.29 13.56
N GLY A 376 16.38 4.98 13.42
CA GLY A 376 15.96 6.10 14.27
C GLY A 376 16.70 7.41 13.95
N GLY A 377 16.06 8.54 14.30
CA GLY A 377 16.54 9.89 13.95
C GLY A 377 17.92 10.26 14.48
N ASN A 378 18.26 9.82 15.70
CA ASN A 378 19.52 10.19 16.38
C ASN A 378 20.80 9.72 15.68
N ARG A 379 20.68 8.84 14.68
CA ARG A 379 21.81 8.25 13.94
C ARG A 379 21.89 8.74 12.50
N VAL A 380 20.98 9.61 12.07
CA VAL A 380 20.88 10.08 10.69
C VAL A 380 21.18 11.58 10.64
N VAL A 381 22.03 11.97 9.70
CA VAL A 381 22.44 13.35 9.52
C VAL A 381 21.54 14.02 8.48
N PRO A 382 20.92 15.17 8.80
CA PRO A 382 20.09 15.89 7.84
C PRO A 382 20.94 16.57 6.76
N ASN A 383 20.36 16.72 5.58
CA ASN A 383 20.94 17.37 4.42
C ASN A 383 19.92 18.29 3.74
N ASP A 384 20.40 19.38 3.16
CA ASP A 384 19.57 20.28 2.35
C ASP A 384 19.49 19.77 0.91
N ILE A 385 18.36 20.00 0.25
CA ILE A 385 18.13 19.67 -1.15
C ILE A 385 17.68 20.96 -1.83
N LEU A 386 18.57 21.53 -2.63
CA LEU A 386 18.37 22.79 -3.33
C LEU A 386 18.58 22.58 -4.83
N SER A 387 17.54 22.80 -5.61
CA SER A 387 17.62 22.86 -7.07
C SER A 387 16.72 23.94 -7.63
N ASP A 388 17.13 24.52 -8.75
CA ASP A 388 16.37 25.50 -9.51
C ASP A 388 16.67 25.34 -11.02
N ARG A 389 16.11 26.22 -11.85
CA ARG A 389 16.28 26.14 -13.32
C ARG A 389 17.72 26.38 -13.78
N ASP A 390 18.50 27.12 -13.01
CA ASP A 390 19.88 27.50 -13.30
C ASP A 390 20.89 26.57 -12.61
N HIS A 391 20.43 25.74 -11.68
CA HIS A 391 21.19 24.74 -10.94
C HIS A 391 20.40 23.44 -10.83
N ASN A 392 20.52 22.59 -11.85
CA ASN A 392 19.72 21.37 -12.00
C ASN A 392 20.53 20.12 -12.30
N ILE A 393 21.85 20.22 -12.52
CA ILE A 393 22.73 19.06 -12.68
C ILE A 393 23.71 19.01 -11.50
N PHE A 394 23.61 17.99 -10.66
CA PHE A 394 24.42 17.86 -9.45
C PHE A 394 25.43 16.73 -9.60
N VAL A 395 26.71 17.06 -9.61
CA VAL A 395 27.80 16.07 -9.57
C VAL A 395 28.26 15.92 -8.12
N ILE A 396 28.06 14.75 -7.54
CA ILE A 396 28.29 14.46 -6.13
C ILE A 396 29.53 13.57 -5.98
N THR A 397 30.55 14.11 -5.33
CA THR A 397 31.86 13.47 -5.12
C THR A 397 32.12 13.15 -3.64
N GLY A 398 33.20 12.45 -3.32
CA GLY A 398 33.54 12.04 -1.95
C GLY A 398 33.72 10.53 -1.78
N PRO A 399 34.19 10.07 -0.60
CA PRO A 399 34.49 8.66 -0.34
C PRO A 399 33.25 7.75 -0.44
N ASN A 400 33.42 6.45 -0.72
CA ASN A 400 32.31 5.50 -0.90
C ASN A 400 31.38 5.48 0.33
N ASN A 401 31.96 5.48 1.52
CA ASN A 401 31.25 5.52 2.81
C ASN A 401 30.85 6.95 3.26
N GLY A 402 30.84 7.92 2.34
CA GLY A 402 30.48 9.32 2.59
C GLY A 402 28.97 9.61 2.58
N GLY A 403 28.14 8.64 2.20
CA GLY A 403 26.67 8.80 2.16
C GLY A 403 26.11 9.34 0.84
N LYS A 404 26.88 9.35 -0.24
CA LYS A 404 26.46 9.86 -1.57
C LYS A 404 25.20 9.17 -2.11
N THR A 405 25.20 7.83 -2.15
CA THR A 405 24.04 7.03 -2.57
C THR A 405 22.84 7.25 -1.65
N THR A 406 23.08 7.37 -0.34
CA THR A 406 22.02 7.65 0.66
C THR A 406 21.38 9.01 0.41
N TYR A 407 22.16 10.02 0.04
CA TYR A 407 21.66 11.36 -0.28
C TYR A 407 20.80 11.36 -1.56
N ILE A 408 21.24 10.73 -2.66
CA ILE A 408 20.39 10.68 -3.87
C ILE A 408 19.11 9.86 -3.64
N ARG A 409 19.18 8.80 -2.83
CA ARG A 409 17.98 8.05 -2.39
C ARG A 409 17.04 8.93 -1.59
N GLN A 410 17.59 9.72 -0.67
CA GLN A 410 16.81 10.68 0.11
C GLN A 410 16.08 11.65 -0.80
N VAL A 411 16.76 12.28 -1.77
CA VAL A 411 16.12 13.20 -2.72
C VAL A 411 14.95 12.53 -3.44
N GLY A 412 15.17 11.32 -3.99
CA GLY A 412 14.11 10.57 -4.66
C GLY A 412 12.94 10.22 -3.74
N GLN A 413 13.22 9.82 -2.50
CA GLN A 413 12.21 9.54 -1.48
C GLN A 413 11.37 10.79 -1.16
N MET A 414 11.97 11.99 -1.09
CA MET A 414 11.22 13.22 -0.82
C MET A 414 10.19 13.52 -1.91
N TYR A 415 10.58 13.41 -3.18
CA TYR A 415 9.63 13.54 -4.30
C TYR A 415 8.54 12.46 -4.23
N TRP A 416 8.92 11.21 -3.98
CA TRP A 416 7.99 10.08 -3.94
C TRP A 416 6.91 10.25 -2.88
N LEU A 417 7.32 10.58 -1.64
CA LEU A 417 6.39 10.80 -0.52
C LEU A 417 5.50 12.02 -0.74
N ALA A 418 6.03 13.10 -1.32
CA ALA A 418 5.24 14.27 -1.66
C ALA A 418 4.11 13.93 -2.64
N HIS A 419 4.39 13.13 -3.67
CA HIS A 419 3.39 12.66 -4.64
C HIS A 419 2.41 11.60 -4.10
N LEU A 420 2.71 11.00 -2.95
CA LEU A 420 1.75 10.18 -2.19
C LEU A 420 0.84 11.02 -1.28
N GLY A 421 1.13 12.32 -1.13
CA GLY A 421 0.46 13.20 -0.18
C GLY A 421 0.89 13.00 1.26
N MET A 422 2.04 12.36 1.48
CA MET A 422 2.63 12.21 2.80
C MET A 422 3.46 13.46 3.18
N GLY A 423 3.49 13.77 4.47
CA GLY A 423 4.47 14.68 5.04
C GLY A 423 5.87 14.09 4.92
N VAL A 424 6.86 14.97 4.77
CA VAL A 424 8.27 14.60 4.60
C VAL A 424 9.09 15.02 5.82
N PRO A 425 10.14 14.25 6.20
CA PRO A 425 10.96 14.54 7.37
C PRO A 425 11.98 15.65 7.07
N ALA A 426 11.58 16.90 7.29
CA ALA A 426 12.38 18.10 7.01
C ALA A 426 11.88 19.30 7.83
N ASP A 427 12.72 20.32 7.99
CA ASP A 427 12.33 21.60 8.61
C ASP A 427 11.40 22.42 7.70
N ARG A 428 11.64 22.34 6.39
CA ARG A 428 10.84 23.01 5.35
C ARG A 428 10.93 22.21 4.06
N ALA A 429 9.84 22.11 3.30
CA ALA A 429 9.84 21.45 2.00
C ALA A 429 8.96 22.19 0.99
N GLU A 430 9.56 22.59 -0.13
CA GLU A 430 8.89 23.09 -1.33
C GLU A 430 9.45 22.34 -2.55
N LEU A 431 8.58 21.77 -3.37
CA LEU A 431 8.96 20.93 -4.50
C LEU A 431 8.06 21.21 -5.70
N SER A 432 8.64 21.28 -6.90
CA SER A 432 7.85 21.21 -8.13
C SER A 432 7.29 19.80 -8.30
N LEU A 433 6.05 19.72 -8.82
CA LEU A 433 5.52 18.47 -9.36
C LEU A 433 6.47 17.92 -10.43
N VAL A 434 6.61 16.60 -10.48
CA VAL A 434 7.41 15.91 -11.50
C VAL A 434 6.54 14.98 -12.33
N ASP A 435 6.89 14.76 -13.60
CA ASP A 435 6.20 13.76 -14.41
C ASP A 435 6.85 12.38 -14.33
N SER A 436 8.14 12.31 -14.01
CA SER A 436 8.84 11.05 -13.91
C SER A 436 10.05 11.08 -12.98
N LEU A 437 10.31 9.96 -12.31
CA LEU A 437 11.51 9.69 -11.51
C LEU A 437 12.27 8.51 -12.12
N PHE A 438 13.50 8.73 -12.55
CA PHE A 438 14.33 7.68 -13.17
C PHE A 438 15.57 7.37 -12.35
N THR A 439 15.93 6.09 -12.27
CA THR A 439 17.18 5.65 -11.64
C THR A 439 18.06 4.88 -12.61
N SER A 440 19.37 5.05 -12.45
CA SER A 440 20.42 4.24 -13.04
C SER A 440 21.44 3.94 -11.96
N PHE A 441 21.07 3.09 -11.00
CA PHE A 441 21.97 2.68 -9.92
C PHE A 441 22.74 1.44 -10.35
N ASN A 442 23.88 1.17 -9.70
CA ASN A 442 24.61 -0.07 -9.97
C ASN A 442 23.74 -1.28 -9.58
N ALA A 443 23.53 -2.19 -10.53
CA ALA A 443 22.94 -3.49 -10.28
C ALA A 443 24.04 -4.54 -10.16
N GLU A 444 23.77 -5.60 -9.42
CA GLU A 444 24.60 -6.81 -9.43
C GLU A 444 24.63 -7.40 -10.86
N ASP A 445 25.76 -8.01 -11.22
CA ASP A 445 25.93 -8.66 -12.52
C ASP A 445 24.82 -9.69 -12.75
N ASN A 446 24.02 -9.49 -13.81
CA ASN A 446 23.02 -10.47 -14.20
C ASN A 446 23.67 -11.47 -15.17
N THR A 447 24.54 -12.32 -14.62
CA THR A 447 25.31 -13.33 -15.37
C THR A 447 24.40 -14.27 -16.16
N ALA A 448 23.15 -14.46 -15.70
CA ALA A 448 22.13 -15.28 -16.36
C ALA A 448 21.69 -14.76 -17.73
N GLU A 449 21.74 -13.45 -17.98
CA GLU A 449 21.37 -12.84 -19.28
C GLU A 449 22.57 -12.61 -20.21
N GLY A 450 23.79 -12.93 -19.77
CA GLY A 450 25.01 -12.76 -20.58
C GLY A 450 25.34 -11.30 -20.93
N THR A 451 24.79 -10.33 -20.20
CA THR A 451 25.03 -8.90 -20.41
C THR A 451 25.96 -8.36 -19.32
N GLY A 452 27.11 -7.80 -19.71
CA GLY A 452 28.04 -7.19 -18.76
C GLY A 452 27.49 -5.88 -18.16
N LEU A 453 27.95 -5.53 -16.97
CA LEU A 453 27.55 -4.34 -16.20
C LEU A 453 27.35 -3.08 -17.06
N TYR A 454 28.33 -2.74 -17.89
CA TYR A 454 28.29 -1.54 -18.73
C TYR A 454 27.14 -1.54 -19.75
N LEU A 455 26.83 -2.68 -20.36
CA LEU A 455 25.71 -2.78 -21.31
C LEU A 455 24.36 -2.64 -20.58
N THR A 456 24.25 -3.19 -19.36
CA THR A 456 23.06 -3.08 -18.51
C THR A 456 22.80 -1.63 -18.11
N GLU A 457 23.83 -0.89 -17.71
CA GLU A 457 23.75 0.54 -17.43
C GLU A 457 23.30 1.35 -18.65
N LEU A 458 23.88 1.09 -19.83
CA LEU A 458 23.49 1.76 -21.06
C LEU A 458 22.03 1.46 -21.46
N LYS A 459 21.57 0.22 -21.28
CA LYS A 459 20.18 -0.16 -21.52
C LYS A 459 19.24 0.61 -20.60
N ARG A 460 19.57 0.78 -19.32
CA ARG A 460 18.77 1.60 -18.38
C ARG A 460 18.65 3.05 -18.84
N ILE A 461 19.74 3.65 -19.31
CA ILE A 461 19.69 5.00 -19.87
C ILE A 461 18.83 5.05 -21.14
N SER A 462 18.93 4.04 -22.01
CA SER A 462 18.09 3.99 -23.21
C SER A 462 16.60 3.91 -22.89
N GLN A 463 16.20 3.25 -21.79
CA GLN A 463 14.79 3.10 -21.41
C GLN A 463 14.07 4.42 -21.19
N PHE A 464 14.75 5.48 -20.74
CA PHE A 464 14.11 6.79 -20.54
C PHE A 464 14.55 7.86 -21.57
N THR A 465 15.68 7.67 -22.25
CA THR A 465 16.11 8.59 -23.32
C THR A 465 15.50 8.25 -24.68
N ARG A 466 15.38 6.96 -24.99
CA ARG A 466 14.78 6.38 -26.21
C ARG A 466 13.84 5.22 -25.85
N PRO A 467 12.78 5.48 -25.05
CA PRO A 467 11.82 4.46 -24.65
C PRO A 467 11.17 3.79 -25.85
N GLU A 468 10.86 2.50 -25.70
CA GLU A 468 9.92 1.81 -26.56
C GLU A 468 8.51 2.42 -26.44
N PRO A 469 7.65 2.27 -27.47
CA PRO A 469 6.26 2.75 -27.39
C PRO A 469 5.55 2.23 -26.13
N GLY A 470 4.95 3.15 -25.37
CA GLY A 470 4.26 2.84 -24.10
C GLY A 470 5.13 2.97 -22.84
N GLN A 471 6.45 3.17 -22.96
CA GLN A 471 7.31 3.46 -21.82
C GLN A 471 7.46 4.97 -21.57
N PRO A 472 7.67 5.39 -20.31
CA PRO A 472 7.85 6.79 -19.96
C PRO A 472 9.10 7.37 -20.60
N ARG A 473 8.94 8.57 -21.19
CA ARG A 473 10.04 9.33 -21.79
C ARG A 473 10.48 10.43 -20.84
N MET A 474 11.79 10.55 -20.65
CA MET A 474 12.38 11.70 -19.97
C MET A 474 11.89 13.01 -20.59
N THR A 475 11.46 13.95 -19.75
CA THR A 475 11.10 15.32 -20.13
C THR A 475 11.96 16.31 -19.33
N PRO A 476 11.86 17.64 -19.58
CA PRO A 476 12.46 18.64 -18.70
C PRO A 476 11.90 18.66 -17.26
N TYR A 477 10.76 18.02 -17.00
CA TYR A 477 10.10 17.96 -15.69
C TYR A 477 10.35 16.65 -14.94
N SER A 478 11.25 15.81 -15.47
CA SER A 478 11.66 14.58 -14.82
C SER A 478 12.83 14.84 -13.85
N VAL A 479 13.06 13.92 -12.91
CA VAL A 479 14.25 13.90 -12.05
C VAL A 479 14.96 12.56 -12.22
N ILE A 480 16.28 12.60 -12.34
CA ILE A 480 17.09 11.43 -12.67
C ILE A 480 18.21 11.25 -11.65
N PHE A 481 18.43 10.02 -11.24
CA PHE A 481 19.45 9.66 -10.28
C PHE A 481 20.41 8.64 -10.89
N PHE A 482 21.70 8.96 -10.91
CA PHE A 482 22.78 8.08 -11.35
C PHE A 482 23.66 7.76 -10.16
N ASP A 483 23.91 6.47 -9.93
CA ASP A 483 24.87 6.03 -8.92
C ASP A 483 26.06 5.37 -9.61
N GLU A 484 27.22 6.05 -9.59
CA GLU A 484 28.49 5.50 -10.06
C GLU A 484 28.49 4.95 -11.52
N PHE A 485 27.79 5.62 -12.43
CA PHE A 485 27.63 5.19 -13.82
C PHE A 485 28.96 4.97 -14.58
N ALA A 486 28.98 3.96 -15.46
CA ALA A 486 30.04 3.60 -16.40
C ALA A 486 31.33 3.08 -15.74
N ASN A 487 31.24 2.37 -14.62
CA ASN A 487 32.42 1.77 -13.98
C ASN A 487 32.89 0.47 -14.63
N GLY A 488 32.07 -0.17 -15.48
CA GLY A 488 32.41 -1.42 -16.17
C GLY A 488 33.20 -1.28 -17.48
N THR A 489 33.88 -0.15 -17.72
CA THR A 489 34.62 0.12 -18.98
C THR A 489 35.93 0.88 -18.73
N ASP A 490 36.71 1.13 -19.78
CA ASP A 490 37.95 1.92 -19.68
C ASP A 490 37.67 3.32 -19.10
N HIS A 491 38.58 3.80 -18.26
CA HIS A 491 38.42 5.07 -17.53
C HIS A 491 38.19 6.26 -18.47
N GLN A 492 38.95 6.35 -19.58
CA GLN A 492 38.81 7.46 -20.52
C GLN A 492 37.48 7.39 -21.28
N GLU A 493 37.06 6.19 -21.70
CA GLU A 493 35.74 5.99 -22.30
C GLU A 493 34.63 6.38 -21.32
N SER A 494 34.76 5.97 -20.06
CA SER A 494 33.81 6.25 -18.99
C SER A 494 33.59 7.74 -18.76
N VAL A 495 34.68 8.52 -18.63
CA VAL A 495 34.64 9.98 -18.49
C VAL A 495 33.99 10.63 -19.72
N ARG A 496 34.37 10.21 -20.93
CA ARG A 496 33.82 10.75 -22.18
C ARG A 496 32.31 10.51 -22.30
N ARG A 497 31.84 9.30 -21.96
CA ARG A 497 30.42 8.92 -22.02
C ARG A 497 29.60 9.66 -20.97
N THR A 498 30.10 9.72 -19.74
CA THR A 498 29.49 10.48 -18.65
C THR A 498 29.29 11.94 -19.04
N ARG A 499 30.34 12.59 -19.56
CA ARG A 499 30.25 13.96 -20.09
C ARG A 499 29.17 14.11 -21.16
N THR A 500 29.14 13.20 -22.13
CA THR A 500 28.15 13.24 -23.22
C THR A 500 26.71 13.18 -22.70
N ILE A 501 26.45 12.34 -21.70
CA ILE A 501 25.13 12.21 -21.08
C ILE A 501 24.81 13.50 -20.31
N LEU A 502 25.71 13.97 -19.44
CA LEU A 502 25.50 15.19 -18.67
C LEU A 502 25.23 16.41 -19.57
N GLU A 503 25.95 16.57 -20.68
CA GLU A 503 25.70 17.61 -21.68
C GLU A 503 24.30 17.50 -22.29
N HIS A 504 23.82 16.30 -22.57
CA HIS A 504 22.46 16.09 -23.07
C HIS A 504 21.40 16.47 -22.04
N LEU A 505 21.59 16.07 -20.77
CA LEU A 505 20.68 16.39 -19.66
C LEU A 505 20.63 17.91 -19.43
N SER A 506 21.80 18.55 -19.37
CA SER A 506 21.96 20.00 -19.26
C SER A 506 21.21 20.74 -20.38
N ARG A 507 21.43 20.37 -21.66
CA ARG A 507 20.73 20.98 -22.81
C ARG A 507 19.20 20.82 -22.74
N LYS A 508 18.73 19.73 -22.14
CA LYS A 508 17.28 19.49 -21.94
C LYS A 508 16.72 20.25 -20.74
N GLY A 509 17.56 20.65 -19.80
CA GLY A 509 17.19 21.32 -18.55
C GLY A 509 16.45 20.40 -17.57
N VAL A 510 16.69 19.09 -17.64
CA VAL A 510 16.16 18.11 -16.68
C VAL A 510 16.97 18.14 -15.39
N THR A 511 16.34 17.82 -14.26
CA THR A 511 17.07 17.74 -12.99
C THR A 511 17.76 16.38 -12.88
N ALA A 512 19.06 16.37 -12.57
CA ALA A 512 19.83 15.13 -12.43
C ALA A 512 20.80 15.19 -11.25
N TYR A 513 20.88 14.10 -10.50
CA TYR A 513 21.85 13.88 -9.44
C TYR A 513 22.77 12.72 -9.86
N PHE A 514 24.07 12.96 -9.84
CA PHE A 514 25.06 12.05 -10.38
C PHE A 514 26.19 11.84 -9.37
N THR A 515 26.24 10.68 -8.73
CA THR A 515 27.37 10.34 -7.86
C THR A 515 28.54 9.81 -8.69
N THR A 516 29.75 10.22 -8.34
CA THR A 516 30.95 9.74 -9.04
C THR A 516 32.20 9.82 -8.18
N HIS A 517 33.15 8.97 -8.52
CA HIS A 517 34.54 9.02 -8.04
C HIS A 517 35.50 9.63 -9.08
N LYS A 518 34.97 10.03 -10.25
CA LYS A 518 35.75 10.55 -11.38
C LYS A 518 35.95 12.05 -11.21
N HIS A 519 37.09 12.46 -10.66
CA HIS A 519 37.42 13.85 -10.43
C HIS A 519 37.40 14.68 -11.73
N GLU A 520 37.69 14.07 -12.89
CA GLU A 520 37.65 14.74 -14.19
C GLU A 520 36.25 15.29 -14.54
N ILE A 521 35.18 14.65 -14.04
CA ILE A 521 33.81 15.14 -14.22
C ILE A 521 33.57 16.36 -13.33
N ALA A 522 34.05 16.34 -12.08
CA ALA A 522 33.97 17.48 -11.19
C ALA A 522 34.78 18.67 -11.73
N ASP A 523 35.94 18.43 -12.35
CA ASP A 523 36.76 19.46 -12.99
C ASP A 523 36.04 20.11 -14.19
N ILE A 524 35.31 19.34 -14.99
CA ILE A 524 34.48 19.86 -16.09
C ILE A 524 33.42 20.82 -15.54
N VAL A 525 32.76 20.45 -14.44
CA VAL A 525 31.76 21.30 -13.79
C VAL A 525 32.41 22.56 -13.20
N ALA A 526 33.55 22.42 -12.53
CA ALA A 526 34.27 23.53 -11.91
C ALA A 526 34.78 24.57 -12.93
N ARG A 527 35.11 24.15 -14.15
CA ARG A 527 35.49 25.06 -15.26
C ARG A 527 34.30 25.79 -15.88
N GLY A 528 33.06 25.41 -15.55
CA GLY A 528 31.85 25.96 -16.17
C GLY A 528 31.59 25.41 -17.58
N ASP A 529 32.19 24.26 -17.94
CA ASP A 529 32.03 23.64 -19.26
C ASP A 529 30.61 23.03 -19.44
N LEU A 530 29.82 22.94 -18.37
CA LEU A 530 28.50 22.33 -18.33
C LEU A 530 27.49 23.29 -17.68
N ALA A 531 26.57 23.83 -18.49
CA ALA A 531 25.55 24.77 -18.02
C ALA A 531 24.60 24.09 -17.00
N GLY A 532 24.24 24.81 -15.94
CA GLY A 532 23.34 24.30 -14.91
C GLY A 532 23.97 23.33 -13.92
N ALA A 533 25.26 23.03 -14.06
CA ALA A 533 25.94 22.03 -13.25
C ALA A 533 26.59 22.61 -11.99
N VAL A 534 26.47 21.86 -10.89
CA VAL A 534 27.00 22.21 -9.58
C VAL A 534 27.72 21.01 -8.97
N ASN A 535 28.88 21.26 -8.36
CA ASN A 535 29.59 20.26 -7.59
C ASN A 535 29.08 20.24 -6.14
N LEU A 536 28.74 19.04 -5.70
CA LEU A 536 28.51 18.69 -4.30
C LEU A 536 29.57 17.67 -3.87
N ALA A 537 29.90 17.63 -2.59
CA ALA A 537 30.73 16.56 -2.05
C ALA A 537 30.34 16.16 -0.63
N ALA A 538 30.63 14.91 -0.28
CA ALA A 538 30.52 14.44 1.10
C ALA A 538 31.62 15.06 1.97
N GLU A 539 31.21 15.78 3.02
CA GLU A 539 32.11 16.43 3.97
C GLU A 539 32.86 15.39 4.81
N VAL A 540 34.18 15.54 4.83
CA VAL A 540 35.13 14.71 5.56
C VAL A 540 35.87 15.55 6.60
N ARG A 541 36.08 15.00 7.79
CA ARG A 541 36.93 15.59 8.84
C ARG A 541 38.17 14.74 9.06
N HIS A 542 39.31 15.40 9.26
CA HIS A 542 40.56 14.75 9.64
C HIS A 542 40.62 14.60 11.16
N ARG A 543 40.85 13.37 11.64
CA ARG A 543 40.99 13.07 13.07
C ARG A 543 42.01 11.95 13.27
N ASN A 544 42.98 12.15 14.17
CA ASN A 544 44.01 11.16 14.56
C ASN A 544 44.74 10.50 13.38
N GLY A 545 45.05 11.25 12.32
CA GLY A 545 45.71 10.70 11.12
C GLY A 545 44.79 9.94 10.16
N GLY A 546 43.51 9.76 10.52
CA GLY A 546 42.48 9.16 9.68
C GLY A 546 41.42 10.15 9.20
N ILE A 547 40.43 9.62 8.50
CA ILE A 547 39.30 10.34 7.91
C ILE A 547 38.00 9.85 8.52
N GLU A 548 37.18 10.79 8.98
CA GLU A 548 35.84 10.55 9.50
C GLU A 548 34.82 11.24 8.59
N THR A 549 33.85 10.46 8.08
CA THR A 549 32.77 11.00 7.24
C THR A 549 31.70 11.62 8.13
N THR A 550 31.28 12.83 7.79
CA THR A 550 30.22 13.55 8.54
C THR A 550 28.82 13.22 8.04
N TYR A 551 28.71 12.58 6.87
CA TYR A 551 27.49 12.33 6.10
C TYR A 551 26.75 13.60 5.65
N ARG A 552 27.35 14.79 5.80
CA ARG A 552 26.84 16.03 5.22
C ARG A 552 27.29 16.14 3.78
N ILE A 553 26.38 16.48 2.89
CA ILE A 553 26.65 16.83 1.50
C ILE A 553 26.66 18.35 1.39
N VAL A 554 27.79 18.90 0.97
CA VAL A 554 28.01 20.35 0.91
C VAL A 554 28.46 20.77 -0.49
N ARG A 555 28.17 22.02 -0.86
CA ARG A 555 28.58 22.59 -2.15
C ARG A 555 30.08 22.88 -2.17
N ASP A 556 30.73 22.61 -3.30
CA ASP A 556 32.14 22.96 -3.57
C ASP A 556 33.17 22.45 -2.55
N ALA A 557 32.88 21.38 -1.82
CA ALA A 557 33.89 20.74 -0.99
C ALA A 557 34.98 20.10 -1.87
N ARG A 558 36.24 20.46 -1.59
CA ARG A 558 37.41 19.89 -2.28
C ARG A 558 37.62 18.46 -1.80
N GLU A 559 37.43 17.49 -2.67
CA GLU A 559 37.82 16.11 -2.42
C GLU A 559 39.34 15.96 -2.57
N MET A 560 39.99 15.30 -1.60
CA MET A 560 41.28 14.64 -1.83
C MET A 560 41.01 13.15 -2.00
N SER A 561 41.72 12.44 -2.88
CA SER A 561 41.51 10.99 -3.03
C SER A 561 41.88 10.27 -1.72
N TYR A 562 40.89 9.66 -1.06
CA TYR A 562 41.03 9.11 0.29
C TYR A 562 41.16 7.58 0.35
N GLY A 563 41.15 6.90 -0.80
CA GLY A 563 41.24 5.44 -0.85
C GLY A 563 42.53 4.89 -0.23
N HIS A 564 43.66 5.59 -0.44
CA HIS A 564 44.95 5.22 0.14
C HIS A 564 44.97 5.32 1.67
N LEU A 565 44.40 6.38 2.26
CA LEU A 565 44.32 6.56 3.71
C LEU A 565 43.44 5.48 4.39
N GLN A 566 42.41 4.99 3.70
CA GLN A 566 41.59 3.87 4.21
C GLN A 566 42.36 2.54 4.15
N ALA A 567 43.11 2.29 3.08
CA ALA A 567 43.97 1.12 2.97
C ALA A 567 45.08 1.14 4.05
N GLU A 568 45.71 2.29 4.28
CA GLU A 568 46.68 2.51 5.36
C GLU A 568 46.07 2.26 6.74
N ALA A 569 44.88 2.78 7.02
CA ALA A 569 44.18 2.55 8.30
C ALA A 569 43.83 1.07 8.54
N MET A 570 43.65 0.28 7.47
CA MET A 570 43.45 -1.18 7.54
C MET A 570 44.78 -1.96 7.57
N GLY A 571 45.93 -1.29 7.58
CA GLY A 571 47.24 -1.94 7.53
C GLY A 571 47.53 -2.61 6.18
N ILE A 572 46.90 -2.15 5.10
CA ILE A 572 47.12 -2.64 3.72
C ILE A 572 48.02 -1.63 3.01
N THR A 573 49.32 -1.75 3.25
CA THR A 573 50.37 -0.98 2.61
C THR A 573 51.33 -1.94 1.89
N PRO A 574 52.05 -1.50 0.85
CA PRO A 574 53.07 -2.33 0.22
C PRO A 574 54.06 -2.91 1.24
N GLU A 575 54.48 -2.09 2.21
CA GLU A 575 55.43 -2.46 3.25
C GLU A 575 54.85 -3.48 4.23
N SER A 576 53.61 -3.27 4.70
CA SER A 576 52.96 -4.19 5.64
C SER A 576 52.62 -5.54 5.01
N LEU A 577 52.15 -5.56 3.76
CA LEU A 577 51.87 -6.80 3.03
C LEU A 577 53.17 -7.55 2.71
N GLN A 578 54.25 -6.84 2.38
CA GLN A 578 55.56 -7.46 2.19
C GLN A 578 56.10 -8.02 3.51
N ALA A 579 55.96 -7.30 4.62
CA ALA A 579 56.35 -7.79 5.94
C ALA A 579 55.56 -9.03 6.35
N LEU A 580 54.25 -9.04 6.12
CA LEU A 580 53.38 -10.19 6.36
C LEU A 580 53.83 -11.41 5.54
N LEU A 581 54.12 -11.24 4.25
CA LEU A 581 54.63 -12.33 3.40
C LEU A 581 55.98 -12.88 3.92
N VAL A 582 56.87 -12.02 4.40
CA VAL A 582 58.15 -12.46 4.99
C VAL A 582 57.93 -13.19 6.32
N GLU A 583 57.00 -12.72 7.14
CA GLU A 583 56.61 -13.34 8.39
C GLU A 583 56.01 -14.74 8.17
N GLU A 584 55.06 -14.88 7.25
CA GLU A 584 54.40 -16.16 6.91
C GLU A 584 55.41 -17.22 6.43
N VAL A 585 56.38 -16.81 5.61
CA VAL A 585 57.50 -17.67 5.20
C VAL A 585 58.39 -18.05 6.39
N SER A 586 58.68 -17.10 7.30
CA SER A 586 59.51 -17.37 8.49
C SER A 586 58.82 -18.30 9.50
N GLN A 587 57.49 -18.29 9.55
CA GLN A 587 56.68 -19.17 10.38
C GLN A 587 56.49 -20.56 9.76
N GLY A 588 56.98 -20.78 8.54
CA GLY A 588 56.93 -22.08 7.86
C GLY A 588 55.56 -22.46 7.34
N LEU A 589 54.64 -21.49 7.16
CA LEU A 589 53.33 -21.74 6.56
C LEU A 589 53.45 -22.28 5.13
N TYR A 590 54.50 -21.86 4.41
CA TYR A 590 54.90 -22.38 3.12
C TYR A 590 56.38 -22.05 2.81
N PRO A 591 57.05 -22.84 1.93
CA PRO A 591 58.43 -22.62 1.53
C PRO A 591 58.68 -21.29 0.81
N ARG A 592 59.84 -20.66 1.03
CA ARG A 592 60.23 -19.41 0.34
C ARG A 592 60.30 -19.59 -1.18
N GLU A 593 60.70 -20.77 -1.66
CA GLU A 593 60.79 -21.10 -3.09
C GLU A 593 59.45 -21.10 -3.83
N ASP A 594 58.35 -21.29 -3.11
CA ASP A 594 56.99 -21.19 -3.67
C ASP A 594 56.53 -19.73 -3.83
N THR A 595 57.26 -18.79 -3.22
CA THR A 595 57.03 -17.35 -3.36
C THR A 595 57.94 -16.72 -4.42
N ARG A 596 57.60 -15.51 -4.89
CA ARG A 596 58.44 -14.75 -5.83
C ARG A 596 59.48 -13.83 -5.15
N LEU A 597 59.62 -13.90 -3.82
CA LEU A 597 60.50 -13.02 -3.05
C LEU A 597 61.96 -13.06 -3.53
N GLY A 598 62.49 -14.25 -3.84
CA GLY A 598 63.87 -14.41 -4.32
C GLY A 598 64.14 -13.73 -5.67
N ARG A 599 63.21 -13.86 -6.64
CA ARG A 599 63.34 -13.22 -7.96
C ARG A 599 63.19 -11.71 -7.90
N MET A 600 62.34 -11.18 -7.02
CA MET A 600 62.14 -9.73 -6.88
C MET A 600 63.38 -9.03 -6.32
N GLU A 601 64.07 -9.64 -5.35
CA GLU A 601 65.33 -9.11 -4.80
C GLU A 601 66.48 -9.09 -5.85
N GLU A 602 66.57 -10.11 -6.70
CA GLU A 602 67.52 -10.16 -7.81
C GLU A 602 67.23 -9.08 -8.86
N THR A 603 65.95 -8.87 -9.19
CA THR A 603 65.52 -7.85 -10.16
C THR A 603 65.79 -6.43 -9.62
N ARG A 604 65.57 -6.20 -8.32
CA ARG A 604 65.88 -4.91 -7.66
C ARG A 604 67.39 -4.62 -7.63
N LYS A 605 68.20 -5.63 -7.32
CA LYS A 605 69.68 -5.55 -7.38
C LYS A 605 70.21 -5.35 -8.80
N ALA A 606 69.52 -5.86 -9.82
CA ALA A 606 69.86 -5.62 -11.22
C ALA A 606 69.49 -4.20 -11.68
N GLY A 607 68.36 -3.66 -11.23
CA GLY A 607 67.96 -2.27 -11.50
C GLY A 607 68.87 -1.22 -10.86
N GLU A 608 69.32 -1.45 -9.62
CA GLU A 608 70.28 -0.58 -8.91
C GLU A 608 71.70 -0.62 -9.55
N ARG A 609 72.07 -1.69 -10.26
CA ARG A 609 73.36 -1.80 -10.99
C ARG A 609 73.33 -1.24 -12.42
N GLY A 610 72.14 -0.99 -12.98
CA GLY A 610 71.97 -0.46 -14.34
C GLY A 610 71.75 1.06 -14.41
N GLY A 611 71.63 1.73 -13.25
CA GLY A 611 71.41 3.18 -13.13
C GLY A 611 72.60 3.99 -12.63
N SER A 612 73.79 3.37 -12.53
CA SER A 612 75.06 4.03 -12.17
C SER A 612 75.87 4.43 -13.40
#